data_AF-A0A1B3E518-F1
#
_entry.id   AF-A0A1B3E518-F1
#
_cell.length_a   1.000
_cell.length_b   1.000
_cell.length_c   1.000
_cell.angle_alpha   90.00
_cell.angle_beta   90.00
_cell.angle_gamma   90.00
#
_symmetry.space_group_name_H-M   'P 1'
#
loop_
_entity.id
_entity.type
_entity.pdbx_description
1 polymer ?
#
loop_
_entity_poly.entity_id
_entity_poly.type
_entity_poly.pdbx_seq_one_letter_code
_entity_poly.pdbx_strand_id
1 'polypeptide(L)'
;MTDHTSALPEAIRDALERHQEAKASYWILRDRLKVLGERLEKHRKTEAAAKAQSELAGSTWRAKFRAADGELSKEIRDFKREELDTRELAEEYGHLVAELEPEFGLIQLDTAEAFLRIEPRRESAQDLYARHCLDSAATTLLALPEGQAFISALARYQPTLRRELTGNPAYELDVNAQSQRQIIDALQQRQGKTLNALVQKATADPVEHQDDPIWQQLEPEALSEYELPEEQIGRPMNRKNRRQELEALLSARKQPVSVE
;
A
#
# COMPACT_ATOMS: atom_id res chain seq x y z
N MET A 1 -18.77 -21.09 -5.63
CA MET A 1 -18.37 -19.74 -6.06
C MET A 1 -18.15 -19.83 -7.55
N THR A 2 -19.04 -19.26 -8.34
CA THR A 2 -19.05 -19.40 -9.80
C THR A 2 -17.88 -18.64 -10.40
N ASP A 3 -17.11 -19.32 -11.27
CA ASP A 3 -15.94 -18.84 -11.99
C ASP A 3 -16.31 -17.69 -12.98
N HIS A 4 -16.66 -16.52 -12.45
CA HIS A 4 -16.81 -15.31 -13.28
C HIS A 4 -15.47 -14.89 -13.90
N THR A 5 -14.35 -15.32 -13.30
CA THR A 5 -13.00 -15.04 -13.79
C THR A 5 -12.65 -15.84 -15.04
N SER A 6 -13.17 -17.05 -15.25
CA SER A 6 -12.79 -17.88 -16.40
C SER A 6 -13.35 -17.36 -17.73
N ALA A 7 -14.43 -16.58 -17.69
CA ALA A 7 -15.06 -15.96 -18.86
C ALA A 7 -14.35 -14.67 -19.33
N LEU A 8 -13.40 -14.16 -18.54
CA LEU A 8 -12.67 -12.93 -18.89
C LEU A 8 -11.59 -13.19 -19.96
N PRO A 9 -11.28 -12.18 -20.78
CA PRO A 9 -10.11 -12.19 -21.64
C PRO A 9 -8.82 -12.54 -20.87
N GLU A 10 -7.94 -13.30 -21.51
CA GLU A 10 -6.71 -13.82 -20.91
C GLU A 10 -5.85 -12.73 -20.25
N ALA A 11 -5.65 -11.60 -20.94
CA ALA A 11 -4.87 -10.48 -20.40
C ALA A 11 -5.42 -9.92 -19.07
N ILE A 12 -6.73 -9.97 -18.86
CA ILE A 12 -7.37 -9.52 -17.61
C ILE A 12 -7.14 -10.55 -16.51
N ARG A 13 -7.32 -11.84 -16.82
CA ARG A 13 -7.08 -12.93 -15.86
C ARG A 13 -5.63 -12.90 -15.38
N ASP A 14 -4.68 -12.79 -16.30
CA ASP A 14 -3.26 -12.65 -16.01
C ASP A 14 -2.96 -11.46 -15.08
N ALA A 15 -3.59 -10.30 -15.34
CA ALA A 15 -3.37 -9.10 -14.52
C ALA A 15 -3.95 -9.28 -13.11
N LEU A 16 -5.15 -9.87 -13.01
CA LEU A 16 -5.78 -10.20 -11.73
C LEU A 16 -4.95 -11.19 -10.93
N GLU A 17 -4.43 -12.24 -11.56
CA GLU A 17 -3.57 -13.24 -10.92
C GLU A 17 -2.28 -12.59 -10.40
N ARG A 18 -1.57 -11.81 -11.23
CA ARG A 18 -0.36 -11.09 -10.80
C ARG A 18 -0.62 -10.14 -9.62
N HIS A 19 -1.76 -9.48 -9.59
CA HIS A 19 -2.19 -8.64 -8.46
C HIS A 19 -2.44 -9.50 -7.22
N GLN A 20 -3.22 -10.58 -7.33
CA GLN A 20 -3.51 -11.49 -6.22
C GLN A 20 -2.24 -12.13 -5.64
N GLU A 21 -1.28 -12.55 -6.47
CA GLU A 21 0.01 -13.09 -6.02
C GLU A 21 0.83 -12.05 -5.25
N ALA A 22 0.88 -10.80 -5.75
CA ALA A 22 1.57 -9.70 -5.07
C ALA A 22 0.91 -9.38 -3.73
N LYS A 23 -0.42 -9.32 -3.72
CA LYS A 23 -1.25 -9.12 -2.53
C LYS A 23 -1.00 -10.22 -1.51
N ALA A 24 -1.04 -11.49 -1.91
CA ALA A 24 -0.76 -12.62 -1.03
C ALA A 24 0.66 -12.55 -0.44
N SER A 25 1.66 -12.23 -1.26
CA SER A 25 3.05 -12.08 -0.81
C SER A 25 3.20 -10.96 0.23
N TYR A 26 2.54 -9.82 0.00
CA TYR A 26 2.49 -8.72 0.95
C TYR A 26 1.80 -9.11 2.26
N TRP A 27 0.64 -9.79 2.20
CA TRP A 27 -0.08 -10.21 3.40
C TRP A 27 0.72 -11.15 4.29
N ILE A 28 1.49 -12.08 3.69
CA ILE A 28 2.41 -12.96 4.42
C ILE A 28 3.48 -12.14 5.16
N LEU A 29 4.07 -11.16 4.49
CA LEU A 29 5.10 -10.30 5.09
C LEU A 29 4.51 -9.39 6.18
N ARG A 30 3.32 -8.84 5.96
CA ARG A 30 2.59 -8.00 6.91
C ARG A 30 2.23 -8.76 8.18
N ASP A 31 1.75 -10.00 8.06
CA ASP A 31 1.45 -10.83 9.23
C ASP A 31 2.71 -11.14 10.04
N ARG A 32 3.81 -11.50 9.37
CA ARG A 32 5.11 -11.68 10.02
C ARG A 32 5.61 -10.40 10.70
N LEU A 33 5.47 -9.25 10.04
CA LEU A 33 5.85 -7.94 10.58
C LEU A 33 5.07 -7.64 11.86
N LYS A 34 3.75 -7.87 11.84
CA LYS A 34 2.87 -7.66 12.99
C LYS A 34 3.28 -8.52 14.18
N VAL A 35 3.45 -9.82 13.98
CA VAL A 35 3.85 -10.76 15.05
C VAL A 35 5.19 -10.34 15.65
N LEU A 36 6.15 -9.95 14.81
CA LEU A 36 7.47 -9.51 15.27
C LEU A 36 7.40 -8.17 16.00
N GLY A 37 6.60 -7.21 15.51
CA GLY A 37 6.35 -5.92 16.15
C GLY A 37 5.72 -6.05 17.54
N GLU A 38 4.68 -6.88 17.66
CA GLU A 38 4.02 -7.16 18.94
C GLU A 38 4.98 -7.79 19.96
N ARG A 39 5.82 -8.73 19.50
CA ARG A 39 6.85 -9.36 20.33
C ARG A 39 7.89 -8.34 20.79
N LEU A 40 8.36 -7.49 19.89
CA LEU A 40 9.35 -6.46 20.19
C LEU A 40 8.81 -5.44 21.20
N GLU A 41 7.57 -4.99 21.00
CA GLU A 41 6.90 -4.06 21.92
C GLU A 41 6.67 -4.68 23.31
N LYS A 42 6.32 -5.97 23.37
CA LYS A 42 6.25 -6.70 24.63
C LYS A 42 7.59 -6.69 25.37
N HIS A 43 8.71 -6.97 24.68
CA HIS A 43 10.03 -6.95 25.29
C HIS A 43 10.43 -5.56 25.77
N ARG A 44 10.20 -4.50 24.97
CA ARG A 44 10.44 -3.10 25.38
C ARG A 44 9.65 -2.70 26.61
N LYS A 45 8.35 -3.04 26.67
CA LYS A 45 7.51 -2.77 27.85
C LYS A 45 8.02 -3.50 29.09
N THR A 46 8.47 -4.74 28.93
CA THR A 46 8.99 -5.53 30.06
C THR A 46 10.33 -4.99 30.55
N GLU A 47 11.23 -4.62 29.64
CA GLU A 47 12.48 -3.93 29.96
C GLU A 47 12.21 -2.63 30.73
N ALA A 48 11.32 -1.77 30.22
CA ALA A 48 10.99 -0.50 30.85
C ALA A 48 10.40 -0.68 32.26
N ALA A 49 9.51 -1.67 32.43
CA ALA A 49 8.94 -2.01 33.73
C ALA A 49 10.01 -2.51 34.72
N ALA A 50 10.91 -3.39 34.27
CA ALA A 50 12.00 -3.91 35.08
C ALA A 50 13.00 -2.80 35.47
N LYS A 51 13.32 -1.88 34.56
CA LYS A 51 14.13 -0.68 34.86
C LYS A 51 13.48 0.18 35.94
N ALA A 52 12.19 0.49 35.79
CA ALA A 52 11.46 1.29 36.77
C ALA A 52 11.42 0.61 38.16
N GLN A 53 11.23 -0.72 38.20
CA GLN A 53 11.26 -1.48 39.45
C GLN A 53 12.64 -1.47 40.10
N SER A 54 13.71 -1.68 39.31
CA SER A 54 15.09 -1.60 39.78
C SER A 54 15.41 -0.22 40.38
N GLU A 55 15.02 0.85 39.70
CA GLU A 55 15.22 2.23 40.18
C GLU A 55 14.48 2.48 41.50
N LEU A 56 13.23 2.02 41.60
CA LEU A 56 12.43 2.14 42.82
C LEU A 56 13.05 1.35 43.98
N ALA A 57 13.43 0.08 43.76
CA ALA A 57 14.07 -0.76 44.76
C ALA A 57 15.41 -0.15 45.22
N GLY A 58 16.22 0.33 44.27
CA GLY A 58 17.51 0.97 44.56
C GLY A 58 17.37 2.29 45.30
N SER A 59 16.33 3.09 45.02
CA SER A 59 16.04 4.33 45.74
C SER A 59 15.59 4.04 47.19
N THR A 60 14.72 3.05 47.36
CA THR A 60 14.24 2.58 48.66
C THR A 60 15.37 2.02 49.50
N TRP A 61 16.22 1.19 48.89
CA TRP A 61 17.41 0.64 49.52
C TRP A 61 18.33 1.75 50.05
N ARG A 62 18.69 2.73 49.20
CA ARG A 62 19.55 3.86 49.60
C ARG A 62 18.92 4.69 50.73
N ALA A 63 17.61 4.91 50.69
CA ALA A 63 16.90 5.64 51.74
C ALA A 63 16.94 4.90 53.08
N LYS A 64 16.61 3.59 53.10
CA LYS A 64 16.61 2.77 54.31
C LYS A 64 18.02 2.53 54.87
N PHE A 65 18.99 2.30 54.00
CA PHE A 65 20.39 2.13 54.39
C PHE A 65 20.95 3.40 55.06
N ARG A 66 20.63 4.59 54.52
CA ARG A 66 21.00 5.88 55.15
C ARG A 66 20.26 6.11 56.47
N ALA A 67 18.97 5.77 56.54
CA ALA A 67 18.19 5.92 57.77
C ALA A 67 18.68 4.99 58.90
N ALA A 68 19.24 3.84 58.55
CA ALA A 68 19.83 2.87 59.48
C ALA A 68 21.33 3.09 59.74
N ASP A 69 21.88 4.24 59.35
CA ASP A 69 23.31 4.59 59.49
C ASP A 69 24.28 3.50 58.98
N GLY A 70 23.88 2.83 57.89
CA GLY A 70 24.68 1.77 57.27
C GLY A 70 24.47 0.35 57.82
N GLU A 71 23.57 0.14 58.79
CA GLU A 71 23.25 -1.20 59.28
C GLU A 71 22.46 -2.05 58.25
N LEU A 72 22.94 -3.26 57.97
CA LEU A 72 22.34 -4.17 56.99
C LEU A 72 21.33 -5.13 57.62
N SER A 73 20.12 -4.61 57.86
CA SER A 73 18.96 -5.44 58.20
C SER A 73 18.60 -6.39 57.05
N LYS A 74 17.82 -7.45 57.37
CA LYS A 74 17.32 -8.38 56.34
C LYS A 74 16.54 -7.64 55.25
N GLU A 75 15.64 -6.75 55.66
CA GLU A 75 14.80 -5.96 54.75
C GLU A 75 15.63 -5.06 53.82
N ILE A 76 16.69 -4.42 54.34
CA ILE A 76 17.61 -3.61 53.53
C ILE A 76 18.34 -4.49 52.50
N ARG A 77 18.79 -5.69 52.89
CA ARG A 77 19.39 -6.64 51.95
C ARG A 77 18.41 -7.13 50.88
N ASP A 78 17.14 -7.33 51.25
CA ASP A 78 16.10 -7.77 50.33
C ASP A 78 15.85 -6.72 49.23
N PHE A 79 15.78 -5.42 49.56
CA PHE A 79 15.68 -4.35 48.54
C PHE A 79 16.92 -4.26 47.63
N LYS A 80 18.12 -4.50 48.18
CA LYS A 80 19.34 -4.53 47.36
C LYS A 80 19.33 -5.70 46.38
N ARG A 81 18.86 -6.86 46.83
CA ARG A 81 18.71 -8.04 45.98
C ARG A 81 17.67 -7.82 44.89
N GLU A 82 16.50 -7.29 45.25
CA GLU A 82 15.45 -6.96 44.29
C GLU A 82 15.94 -6.00 43.20
N GLU A 83 16.68 -4.95 43.57
CA GLU A 83 17.29 -4.03 42.60
C GLU A 83 18.25 -4.75 41.64
N LEU A 84 19.12 -5.62 42.15
CA LEU A 84 20.05 -6.37 41.30
C LEU A 84 19.32 -7.34 40.37
N ASP A 85 18.39 -8.14 40.90
CA ASP A 85 17.64 -9.14 40.15
C ASP A 85 16.79 -8.47 39.03
N THR A 86 16.14 -7.34 39.33
CA THR A 86 15.33 -6.61 38.34
C THR A 86 16.15 -5.83 37.33
N ARG A 87 17.35 -5.37 37.71
CA ARG A 87 18.29 -4.75 36.78
C ARG A 87 18.82 -5.75 35.76
N GLU A 88 19.24 -6.93 36.22
CA GLU A 88 19.68 -8.03 35.34
C GLU A 88 18.54 -8.43 34.39
N LEU A 89 17.32 -8.56 34.91
CA LEU A 89 16.14 -8.83 34.08
C LEU A 89 15.93 -7.76 32.99
N ALA A 90 16.11 -6.48 33.32
CA ALA A 90 16.02 -5.39 32.34
C ALA A 90 17.11 -5.49 31.26
N GLU A 91 18.35 -5.81 31.66
CA GLU A 91 19.48 -5.99 30.73
C GLU A 91 19.20 -7.13 29.75
N GLU A 92 18.70 -8.27 30.23
CA GLU A 92 18.33 -9.42 29.39
C GLU A 92 17.22 -9.09 28.38
N TYR A 93 16.16 -8.38 28.81
CA TYR A 93 15.14 -7.92 27.87
C TYR A 93 15.69 -6.89 26.88
N GLY A 94 16.61 -6.03 27.30
CA GLY A 94 17.31 -5.10 26.40
C GLY A 94 18.13 -5.82 25.33
N HIS A 95 18.81 -6.92 25.68
CA HIS A 95 19.50 -7.78 24.72
C HIS A 95 18.52 -8.39 23.71
N LEU A 96 17.39 -8.94 24.18
CA LEU A 96 16.35 -9.49 23.31
C LEU A 96 15.76 -8.44 22.35
N VAL A 97 15.52 -7.22 22.82
CA VAL A 97 15.08 -6.11 21.95
C VAL A 97 16.14 -5.83 20.88
N ALA A 98 17.39 -5.67 21.30
CA ALA A 98 18.49 -5.38 20.39
C ALA A 98 18.67 -6.48 19.33
N GLU A 99 18.42 -7.75 19.68
CA GLU A 99 18.51 -8.90 18.74
C GLU A 99 17.40 -8.88 17.69
N LEU A 100 16.18 -8.51 18.09
CA LEU A 100 15.01 -8.53 17.21
C LEU A 100 14.92 -7.27 16.32
N GLU A 101 15.47 -6.14 16.74
CA GLU A 101 15.39 -4.86 16.00
C GLU A 101 15.91 -4.94 14.55
N PRO A 102 17.06 -5.56 14.26
CA PRO A 102 17.53 -5.69 12.88
C PRO A 102 16.62 -6.58 12.02
N GLU A 103 16.11 -7.69 12.58
CA GLU A 103 15.16 -8.56 11.87
C GLU A 103 13.84 -7.82 11.60
N PHE A 104 13.35 -7.06 12.58
CA PHE A 104 12.16 -6.23 12.43
C PHE A 104 12.35 -5.21 11.31
N GLY A 105 13.49 -4.51 11.29
CA GLY A 105 13.80 -3.56 10.23
C GLY A 105 13.86 -4.19 8.83
N LEU A 106 14.38 -5.42 8.70
CA LEU A 106 14.43 -6.11 7.40
C LEU A 106 13.04 -6.50 6.91
N ILE A 107 12.23 -7.11 7.79
CA ILE A 107 10.85 -7.46 7.43
C ILE A 107 10.03 -6.21 7.13
N GLN A 108 10.25 -5.12 7.87
CA GLN A 108 9.58 -3.85 7.60
C GLN A 108 9.92 -3.31 6.19
N LEU A 109 11.18 -3.42 5.76
CA LEU A 109 11.58 -3.08 4.39
C LEU A 109 10.99 -4.02 3.34
N ASP A 110 11.00 -5.34 3.59
CA ASP A 110 10.42 -6.33 2.70
C ASP A 110 8.92 -6.08 2.48
N THR A 111 8.18 -5.80 3.56
CA THR A 111 6.75 -5.46 3.51
C THR A 111 6.51 -4.18 2.73
N ALA A 112 7.31 -3.12 2.95
CA ALA A 112 7.23 -1.88 2.20
C ALA A 112 7.51 -2.06 0.70
N GLU A 113 8.50 -2.88 0.34
CA GLU A 113 8.79 -3.20 -1.05
C GLU A 113 7.71 -4.04 -1.71
N ALA A 114 7.07 -4.93 -0.96
CA ALA A 114 5.91 -5.69 -1.45
C ALA A 114 4.70 -4.77 -1.68
N PHE A 115 4.43 -3.83 -0.76
CA PHE A 115 3.37 -2.83 -0.89
C PHE A 115 3.54 -1.99 -2.17
N LEU A 116 4.75 -1.46 -2.40
CA LEU A 116 5.06 -0.68 -3.62
C LEU A 116 4.92 -1.50 -4.93
N ARG A 117 4.94 -2.84 -4.87
CA ARG A 117 4.74 -3.70 -6.04
C ARG A 117 3.27 -4.03 -6.30
N ILE A 118 2.41 -3.93 -5.28
CA ILE A 118 0.97 -4.20 -5.45
C ILE A 118 0.34 -3.11 -6.30
N GLU A 119 0.63 -1.84 -6.02
CA GLU A 119 -0.11 -0.72 -6.60
C GLU A 119 -0.09 -0.69 -8.14
N PRO A 120 1.06 -0.79 -8.82
CA PRO A 120 1.07 -0.81 -10.29
C PRO A 120 0.37 -2.04 -10.88
N ARG A 121 0.35 -3.17 -10.16
CA ARG A 121 -0.34 -4.39 -10.60
C ARG A 121 -1.85 -4.24 -10.45
N ARG A 122 -2.28 -3.63 -9.34
CA ARG A 122 -3.66 -3.26 -9.06
C ARG A 122 -4.18 -2.30 -10.13
N GLU A 123 -3.47 -1.20 -10.39
CA GLU A 123 -3.80 -0.23 -11.44
C GLU A 123 -3.90 -0.90 -12.81
N SER A 124 -2.93 -1.74 -13.18
CA SER A 124 -2.97 -2.45 -14.46
C SER A 124 -4.18 -3.38 -14.58
N ALA A 125 -4.53 -4.13 -13.52
CA ALA A 125 -5.71 -4.99 -13.53
C ALA A 125 -7.00 -4.17 -13.55
N GLN A 126 -7.01 -3.05 -12.82
CA GLN A 126 -8.11 -2.10 -12.75
C GLN A 126 -8.41 -1.48 -14.11
N ASP A 127 -7.41 -0.96 -14.81
CA ASP A 127 -7.58 -0.34 -16.12
C ASP A 127 -8.09 -1.33 -17.17
N LEU A 128 -7.54 -2.55 -17.17
CA LEU A 128 -7.96 -3.61 -18.09
C LEU A 128 -9.40 -4.04 -17.82
N TYR A 129 -9.77 -4.22 -16.55
CA TYR A 129 -11.12 -4.61 -16.17
C TYR A 129 -12.13 -3.48 -16.41
N ALA A 130 -11.80 -2.24 -16.05
CA ALA A 130 -12.61 -1.04 -16.33
C ALA A 130 -12.97 -0.95 -17.82
N ARG A 131 -11.95 -1.08 -18.67
CA ARG A 131 -12.10 -1.01 -20.11
C ARG A 131 -12.96 -2.13 -20.65
N HIS A 132 -12.77 -3.36 -20.16
CA HIS A 132 -13.60 -4.49 -20.56
C HIS A 132 -15.07 -4.31 -20.18
N CYS A 133 -15.35 -3.87 -18.95
CA CYS A 133 -16.70 -3.59 -18.49
C CYS A 133 -17.35 -2.51 -19.33
N LEU A 134 -16.64 -1.42 -19.64
CA LEU A 134 -17.13 -0.34 -20.49
C LEU A 134 -17.41 -0.84 -21.92
N ASP A 135 -16.47 -1.54 -22.55
CA ASP A 135 -16.61 -2.03 -23.93
C ASP A 135 -17.77 -3.04 -24.03
N SER A 136 -17.91 -3.94 -23.05
CA SER A 136 -18.99 -4.92 -22.99
C SER A 136 -20.36 -4.26 -22.79
N ALA A 137 -20.46 -3.33 -21.83
CA ALA A 137 -21.69 -2.57 -21.57
C ALA A 137 -22.07 -1.70 -22.77
N ALA A 138 -21.12 -1.00 -23.38
CA ALA A 138 -21.34 -0.19 -24.58
C ALA A 138 -21.80 -1.05 -25.75
N THR A 139 -21.16 -2.21 -25.99
CA THR A 139 -21.56 -3.13 -27.05
C THR A 139 -23.00 -3.60 -26.86
N THR A 140 -23.35 -3.97 -25.63
CA THR A 140 -24.71 -4.40 -25.28
C THR A 140 -25.72 -3.28 -25.45
N LEU A 141 -25.43 -2.09 -24.92
CA LEU A 141 -26.29 -0.91 -25.01
C LEU A 141 -26.52 -0.51 -26.48
N LEU A 142 -25.46 -0.50 -27.28
CA LEU A 142 -25.53 -0.13 -28.70
C LEU A 142 -26.25 -1.19 -29.54
N ALA A 143 -26.32 -2.44 -29.11
CA ALA A 143 -27.12 -3.47 -29.77
C ALA A 143 -28.64 -3.29 -29.57
N LEU A 144 -29.07 -2.55 -28.53
CA LEU A 144 -30.48 -2.26 -28.28
C LEU A 144 -31.07 -1.33 -29.35
N PRO A 145 -32.39 -1.40 -29.63
CA PRO A 145 -33.05 -0.51 -30.58
C PRO A 145 -32.82 0.98 -30.28
N GLU A 146 -32.87 1.37 -29.02
CA GLU A 146 -32.63 2.73 -28.55
C GLU A 146 -31.17 3.15 -28.80
N GLY A 147 -30.22 2.25 -28.58
CA GLY A 147 -28.81 2.45 -28.88
C GLY A 147 -28.57 2.65 -30.38
N GLN A 148 -29.21 1.83 -31.23
CA GLN A 148 -29.14 1.96 -32.69
C GLN A 148 -29.78 3.28 -33.18
N ALA A 149 -30.89 3.70 -32.56
CA ALA A 149 -31.51 4.99 -32.84
C ALA A 149 -30.58 6.16 -32.45
N PHE A 150 -29.89 6.06 -31.31
CA PHE A 150 -28.88 7.03 -30.89
C PHE A 150 -27.70 7.12 -31.87
N ILE A 151 -27.13 5.99 -32.29
CA ILE A 151 -26.06 5.96 -33.31
C ILE A 151 -26.54 6.57 -34.63
N SER A 152 -27.76 6.27 -35.04
CA SER A 152 -28.36 6.84 -36.25
C SER A 152 -28.52 8.36 -36.15
N ALA A 153 -28.92 8.88 -34.98
CA ALA A 153 -29.01 10.32 -34.74
C ALA A 153 -27.63 10.99 -34.77
N LEU A 154 -26.61 10.37 -34.17
CA LEU A 154 -25.22 10.86 -34.24
C LEU A 154 -24.69 10.91 -35.67
N ALA A 155 -24.92 9.86 -36.46
CA ALA A 155 -24.52 9.81 -37.86
C ALA A 155 -25.19 10.92 -38.67
N ARG A 156 -26.47 11.22 -38.41
CA ARG A 156 -27.20 12.34 -39.04
C ARG A 156 -26.72 13.72 -38.57
N TYR A 157 -26.12 13.81 -37.37
CA TYR A 157 -25.58 15.06 -36.84
C TYR A 157 -24.17 15.38 -37.36
N GLN A 158 -23.39 14.38 -37.82
CA GLN A 158 -22.03 14.58 -38.35
C GLN A 158 -21.92 15.66 -39.45
N PRO A 159 -22.82 15.76 -40.45
CA PRO A 159 -22.77 16.84 -41.43
C PRO A 159 -22.93 18.24 -40.83
N THR A 160 -23.66 18.37 -39.73
CA THR A 160 -23.79 19.64 -39.00
C THR A 160 -22.49 20.00 -38.30
N LEU A 161 -21.85 19.05 -37.61
CA LEU A 161 -20.51 19.25 -37.02
C LEU A 161 -19.48 19.67 -38.08
N ARG A 162 -19.51 19.04 -39.26
CA ARG A 162 -18.65 19.42 -40.39
C ARG A 162 -18.89 20.85 -40.85
N ARG A 163 -20.15 21.25 -41.06
CA ARG A 163 -20.49 22.61 -41.49
C ARG A 163 -20.05 23.68 -40.47
N GLU A 164 -20.24 23.41 -39.18
CA GLU A 164 -19.80 24.31 -38.11
C GLU A 164 -18.27 24.45 -38.02
N LEU A 165 -17.52 23.42 -38.45
CA LEU A 165 -16.06 23.46 -38.53
C LEU A 165 -15.56 24.21 -39.76
N THR A 166 -16.13 23.93 -40.94
CA THR A 166 -15.76 24.61 -42.19
C THR A 166 -16.19 26.09 -42.24
N GLY A 167 -17.14 26.49 -41.39
CA GLY A 167 -17.51 27.91 -41.23
C GLY A 167 -16.52 28.73 -40.38
N ASN A 168 -15.48 28.08 -39.83
CA ASN A 168 -14.45 28.76 -39.05
C ASN A 168 -13.23 29.07 -39.94
N PRO A 169 -12.78 30.35 -40.01
CA PRO A 169 -11.66 30.76 -40.87
C PRO A 169 -10.32 30.08 -40.54
N ALA A 170 -10.19 29.47 -39.36
CA ALA A 170 -9.01 28.68 -39.00
C ALA A 170 -8.89 27.32 -39.74
N TYR A 171 -9.93 26.90 -40.45
CA TYR A 171 -10.01 25.61 -41.15
C TYR A 171 -10.42 25.79 -42.62
N GLU A 172 -9.83 26.78 -43.30
CA GLU A 172 -9.95 26.89 -44.76
C GLU A 172 -9.55 25.55 -45.41
N LEU A 173 -10.32 25.15 -46.43
CA LEU A 173 -10.09 23.96 -47.25
C LEU A 173 -8.85 24.15 -48.13
N ASP A 174 -7.68 24.34 -47.52
CA ASP A 174 -6.44 24.09 -48.22
C ASP A 174 -6.38 22.58 -48.48
N VAL A 175 -6.13 22.16 -49.71
CA VAL A 175 -6.37 20.78 -50.17
C VAL A 175 -5.22 19.84 -49.77
N ASN A 176 -4.26 20.33 -48.99
CA ASN A 176 -3.09 19.58 -48.57
C ASN A 176 -3.45 18.47 -47.55
N ALA A 177 -2.64 17.41 -47.47
CA ALA A 177 -2.93 16.27 -46.59
C ALA A 177 -2.86 16.63 -45.08
N GLN A 178 -2.23 17.74 -44.72
CA GLN A 178 -2.04 18.19 -43.35
C GLN A 178 -3.29 18.89 -42.80
N SER A 179 -3.91 19.77 -43.58
CA SER A 179 -5.20 20.40 -43.27
C SER A 179 -6.33 19.37 -43.18
N GLN A 180 -6.33 18.35 -44.04
CA GLN A 180 -7.31 17.26 -43.97
C GLN A 180 -7.23 16.47 -42.65
N ARG A 181 -6.01 16.15 -42.18
CA ARG A 181 -5.82 15.50 -40.87
C ARG A 181 -6.30 16.39 -39.73
N GLN A 182 -5.96 17.68 -39.75
CA GLN A 182 -6.40 18.64 -38.73
C GLN A 182 -7.93 18.76 -38.67
N ILE A 183 -8.61 18.74 -39.82
CA ILE A 183 -10.08 18.74 -39.88
C ILE A 183 -10.67 17.46 -39.29
N ILE A 184 -10.09 16.30 -39.58
CA ILE A 184 -10.53 15.01 -39.00
C ILE A 184 -10.34 15.00 -37.49
N ASP A 185 -9.18 15.42 -36.98
CA ASP A 185 -8.89 15.48 -35.56
C ASP A 185 -9.85 16.45 -34.84
N ALA A 186 -10.09 17.62 -35.43
CA ALA A 186 -11.02 18.61 -34.87
C ALA A 186 -12.48 18.11 -34.86
N LEU A 187 -12.90 17.35 -35.88
CA LEU A 187 -14.20 16.68 -35.90
C LEU A 187 -14.33 15.64 -34.80
N GLN A 188 -13.32 14.77 -34.63
CA GLN A 188 -13.30 13.76 -33.58
C GLN A 188 -13.34 14.40 -32.19
N GLN A 189 -12.57 15.48 -31.97
CA GLN A 189 -12.58 16.22 -30.72
C GLN A 189 -13.95 16.84 -30.42
N ARG A 190 -14.62 17.45 -31.41
CA ARG A 190 -15.96 18.00 -31.21
C ARG A 190 -17.00 16.92 -30.91
N GLN A 191 -17.00 15.84 -31.68
CA GLN A 191 -17.89 14.71 -31.44
C GLN A 191 -17.66 14.12 -30.04
N GLY A 192 -16.40 13.98 -29.63
CA GLY A 192 -16.03 13.55 -28.28
C GLY A 192 -16.55 14.48 -27.19
N LYS A 193 -16.44 15.80 -27.38
CA LYS A 193 -17.01 16.80 -26.44
C LYS A 193 -18.53 16.68 -26.31
N THR A 194 -19.25 16.51 -27.42
CA THR A 194 -20.71 16.33 -27.40
C THR A 194 -21.10 15.06 -26.64
N LEU A 195 -20.44 13.93 -26.93
CA LEU A 195 -20.69 12.66 -26.23
C LEU A 195 -20.37 12.77 -24.74
N ASN A 196 -19.24 13.37 -24.39
CA ASN A 196 -18.85 13.56 -23.00
C ASN A 196 -19.87 14.41 -22.22
N ALA A 197 -20.43 15.46 -22.83
CA ALA A 197 -21.47 16.27 -22.20
C ALA A 197 -22.77 15.46 -21.93
N LEU A 198 -23.13 14.54 -22.83
CA LEU A 198 -24.27 13.64 -22.61
C LEU A 198 -24.01 12.64 -21.48
N VAL A 199 -22.80 12.06 -21.43
CA VAL A 199 -22.39 11.15 -20.36
C VAL A 199 -22.40 11.89 -19.02
N GLN A 200 -21.79 13.08 -18.92
CA GLN A 200 -21.79 13.89 -17.70
C GLN A 200 -23.20 14.19 -17.19
N LYS A 201 -24.15 14.45 -18.10
CA LYS A 201 -25.55 14.67 -17.74
C LYS A 201 -26.20 13.38 -17.23
N ALA A 202 -25.89 12.24 -17.82
CA ALA A 202 -26.42 10.94 -17.41
C ALA A 202 -25.83 10.44 -16.08
N THR A 203 -24.58 10.80 -15.77
CA THR A 203 -23.89 10.45 -14.53
C THR A 203 -24.07 11.48 -13.42
N ALA A 204 -24.95 12.47 -13.60
CA ALA A 204 -25.22 13.49 -12.59
C ALA A 204 -25.98 12.91 -11.38
N ASP A 205 -26.75 11.85 -11.60
CA ASP A 205 -27.42 11.09 -10.55
C ASP A 205 -26.56 9.87 -10.17
N PRO A 206 -26.31 9.61 -8.88
CA PRO A 206 -25.55 8.44 -8.45
C PRO A 206 -26.33 7.17 -8.77
N VAL A 207 -25.74 6.31 -9.59
CA VAL A 207 -26.24 4.94 -9.82
C VAL A 207 -25.72 4.06 -8.70
N GLU A 208 -26.61 3.24 -8.13
CA GLU A 208 -26.26 2.27 -7.08
C GLU A 208 -25.15 1.35 -7.61
N HIS A 209 -24.04 1.26 -6.86
CA HIS A 209 -22.92 0.41 -7.26
C HIS A 209 -23.39 -1.05 -7.29
N GLN A 210 -23.20 -1.70 -8.42
CA GLN A 210 -23.35 -3.15 -8.50
C GLN A 210 -22.21 -3.79 -7.70
N ASP A 211 -22.56 -4.70 -6.78
CA ASP A 211 -21.59 -5.51 -6.03
C ASP A 211 -20.85 -6.47 -6.97
N ASP A 212 -19.81 -5.95 -7.61
CA ASP A 212 -18.92 -6.74 -8.46
C ASP A 212 -17.74 -7.27 -7.60
N PRO A 213 -17.60 -8.60 -7.46
CA PRO A 213 -16.54 -9.17 -6.66
C PRO A 213 -15.14 -8.87 -7.22
N ILE A 214 -14.98 -8.55 -8.50
CA ILE A 214 -13.69 -8.16 -9.09
C ILE A 214 -13.34 -6.74 -8.68
N TRP A 215 -14.30 -5.81 -8.64
CA TRP A 215 -14.07 -4.46 -8.14
C TRP A 215 -13.66 -4.46 -6.67
N GLN A 216 -14.30 -5.30 -5.85
CA GLN A 216 -13.93 -5.49 -4.43
C GLN A 216 -12.49 -6.03 -4.26
N GLN A 217 -12.05 -6.93 -5.14
CA GLN A 217 -10.67 -7.46 -5.10
C GLN A 217 -9.60 -6.42 -5.48
N LEU A 218 -10.00 -5.40 -6.22
CA LEU A 218 -9.14 -4.32 -6.72
C LEU A 218 -9.16 -3.07 -5.83
N GLU A 219 -9.83 -3.12 -4.69
CA GLU A 219 -9.78 -2.05 -3.69
C GLU A 219 -8.35 -1.83 -3.18
N PRO A 220 -7.96 -0.56 -2.92
CA PRO A 220 -6.65 -0.23 -2.42
C PRO A 220 -6.44 -0.80 -1.01
N GLU A 221 -5.20 -1.20 -0.73
CA GLU A 221 -4.82 -1.73 0.58
C GLU A 221 -4.49 -0.58 1.54
N ALA A 222 -5.04 -0.66 2.77
CA ALA A 222 -4.68 0.25 3.84
C ALA A 222 -3.42 -0.21 4.57
N LEU A 223 -2.53 0.74 4.89
CA LEU A 223 -1.35 0.51 5.73
C LEU A 223 -1.75 0.14 7.18
N SER A 224 -0.91 -0.64 7.85
CA SER A 224 -0.99 -0.99 9.29
C SER A 224 0.04 -0.25 10.13
N GLU A 225 -0.14 -0.34 11.45
CA GLU A 225 0.65 0.33 12.49
C GLU A 225 2.18 0.12 12.40
N TYR A 226 2.64 -1.07 12.00
CA TYR A 226 4.07 -1.41 11.95
C TYR A 226 4.73 -1.14 10.59
N GLU A 227 3.95 -0.77 9.57
CA GLU A 227 4.46 -0.53 8.23
C GLU A 227 5.04 0.88 8.09
N LEU A 228 6.00 1.03 7.17
CA LEU A 228 6.55 2.35 6.85
C LEU A 228 5.52 3.13 6.04
N PRO A 229 5.18 4.37 6.44
CA PRO A 229 4.46 5.29 5.58
C PRO A 229 5.18 5.47 4.25
N GLU A 230 4.43 5.68 3.17
CA GLU A 230 4.99 5.77 1.82
C GLU A 230 6.11 6.82 1.70
N GLU A 231 5.97 7.94 2.42
CA GLU A 231 6.97 9.01 2.43
C GLU A 231 8.31 8.58 3.08
N GLN A 232 8.26 7.56 3.94
CA GLN A 232 9.41 7.05 4.72
C GLN A 232 10.08 5.83 4.07
N ILE A 233 9.44 5.16 3.11
CA ILE A 233 10.02 4.01 2.39
C ILE A 233 11.31 4.41 1.65
N GLY A 234 11.40 5.68 1.22
CA GLY A 234 12.58 6.25 0.59
C GLY A 234 12.88 5.69 -0.81
N ARG A 235 14.00 6.12 -1.39
CA ARG A 235 14.43 5.70 -2.74
C ARG A 235 15.05 4.30 -2.73
N PRO A 236 15.09 3.58 -3.87
CA PRO A 236 15.69 2.24 -3.96
C PRO A 236 17.11 2.14 -3.39
N MET A 237 17.95 3.15 -3.61
CA MET A 237 19.31 3.19 -3.05
C MET A 237 19.33 3.28 -1.52
N ASN A 238 18.42 4.07 -0.92
CA ASN A 238 18.34 4.20 0.53
C ASN A 238 17.91 2.87 1.16
N ARG A 239 16.92 2.18 0.56
CA ARG A 239 16.48 0.87 1.01
C ARG A 239 17.58 -0.18 0.92
N LYS A 240 18.35 -0.18 -0.18
CA LYS A 240 19.49 -1.08 -0.35
C LYS A 240 20.55 -0.85 0.74
N ASN A 241 20.92 0.40 0.98
CA ASN A 241 21.90 0.74 2.03
C ASN A 241 21.40 0.32 3.40
N ARG A 242 20.12 0.63 3.72
CA ARG A 242 19.51 0.25 4.98
C ARG A 242 19.45 -1.27 5.18
N ARG A 243 19.12 -2.01 4.13
CA ARG A 243 19.15 -3.49 4.15
C ARG A 243 20.54 -4.00 4.47
N GLN A 244 21.57 -3.48 3.81
CA GLN A 244 22.97 -3.87 4.06
C GLN A 244 23.40 -3.58 5.50
N GLU A 245 23.01 -2.44 6.07
CA GLU A 245 23.26 -2.11 7.48
C GLU A 245 22.61 -3.15 8.42
N LEU A 246 21.34 -3.47 8.21
CA LEU A 246 20.60 -4.41 9.05
C LEU A 246 21.13 -5.85 8.93
N GLU A 247 21.48 -6.28 7.72
CA GLU A 247 22.13 -7.57 7.47
C GLU A 247 23.51 -7.67 8.12
N ALA A 248 24.29 -6.58 8.10
CA ALA A 248 25.56 -6.51 8.80
C ALA A 248 25.40 -6.64 10.32
N LEU A 249 24.39 -5.98 10.90
CA LEU A 249 24.07 -6.10 12.33
C LEU A 249 23.69 -7.53 12.72
N LEU A 250 22.92 -8.24 11.88
CA LEU A 250 22.58 -9.65 12.11
C LEU A 250 23.80 -10.56 11.96
N SER A 251 24.68 -10.28 11.00
CA SER A 251 25.86 -11.10 10.72
C SER A 251 26.93 -10.96 11.80
N ALA A 252 27.17 -9.74 12.29
CA ALA A 252 28.10 -9.47 13.39
C ALA A 252 27.72 -10.20 14.68
N ARG A 253 26.41 -10.44 14.90
CA ARG A 253 25.90 -11.17 16.07
C ARG A 253 25.97 -12.69 15.95
N LYS A 254 26.06 -13.23 14.73
CA LYS A 254 26.16 -14.68 14.48
C LYS A 254 27.60 -15.19 14.53
N GLN A 255 28.61 -14.32 14.54
CA GLN A 255 29.99 -14.73 14.73
C GLN A 255 30.22 -15.07 16.21
N PRO A 256 30.59 -16.31 16.56
CA PRO A 256 30.96 -16.62 17.93
C PRO A 256 32.20 -15.79 18.28
N VAL A 257 32.15 -15.10 19.42
CA VAL A 257 33.34 -14.51 20.05
C VAL A 257 34.34 -15.66 20.21
N SER A 258 35.36 -15.66 19.36
CA SER A 258 36.46 -16.61 19.47
C SER A 258 37.16 -16.26 20.78
N VAL A 259 37.00 -17.14 21.76
CA VAL A 259 37.68 -17.04 23.05
C VAL A 259 39.14 -17.36 22.78
N GLU A 260 39.99 -16.32 22.78
CA GLU A 260 41.44 -16.44 22.99
C GLU A 260 41.75 -16.44 24.49
#